data_AF-A0AAD3U832-F1
#
_entry.id   AF-A0AAD3U832-F1
#
_cell.length_a   1.000
_cell.length_b   1.000
_cell.length_c   1.000
_cell.angle_alpha   90.00
_cell.angle_beta   90.00
_cell.angle_gamma   90.00
#
_symmetry.space_group_name_H-M   'P 1'
#
loop_
_entity.id
_entity.type
_entity.pdbx_description
1 polymer ?
#
loop_
_entity_poly.entity_id
_entity_poly.type
_entity_poly.pdbx_seq_one_letter_code
_entity_poly.pdbx_strand_id
1 'polypeptide(L)'
;MTDTLIQRIPNIKNEIHKLGVELNELSEKLSSLNIKTYKGTVLNSCLGDLPDRVQILDRSMRVIYSSFGLPNSWVQFSKVYSCFKKSYHGKDALDSDIEYTNAATRWARNSKYFLEFLMDAKLNYVSIESVTQKNIELLEEKYTTSTETSFKYKFELLMMLKESIRENSSQAKSPSSTLIRTEIFVNPERIKELKTVKIATYDLCKLIRLCEELNVTYGGEAYFSTAMLVRSILDHVPPIFQFQNFSEVSSQYGSKSLKKSLQNLQNSSRNISDSFLHQQIRDKESLPNSTQVDFRNDIDVLLSEIFRILK
;
A
#
# COMPACT_ATOMS: atom_id res chain seq x y z
N MET A 1 -2.68 2.99 3.05
CA MET A 1 -2.77 1.54 2.75
C MET A 1 -1.42 0.81 2.92
N THR A 2 -0.36 1.50 3.36
CA THR A 2 0.99 0.96 3.56
C THR A 2 1.23 0.45 5.00
N ASP A 3 0.50 0.97 6.00
CA ASP A 3 0.77 0.65 7.41
C ASP A 3 0.37 -0.77 7.87
N THR A 4 -0.65 -1.39 7.28
CA THR A 4 -1.11 -2.72 7.69
C THR A 4 -0.28 -3.88 7.11
N LEU A 5 0.50 -3.63 6.06
CA LEU A 5 1.50 -4.60 5.56
C LEU A 5 2.77 -4.55 6.42
N ILE A 6 3.18 -3.37 6.88
CA ILE A 6 4.37 -3.18 7.70
C ILE A 6 4.18 -3.79 9.10
N GLN A 7 2.99 -3.67 9.70
CA GLN A 7 2.69 -4.28 11.01
C GLN A 7 2.45 -5.80 10.99
N ARG A 8 2.29 -6.43 9.81
CA ARG A 8 1.97 -7.86 9.66
C ARG A 8 3.14 -8.77 9.34
N ILE A 9 4.36 -8.26 9.22
CA ILE A 9 5.54 -9.09 8.97
C ILE A 9 6.27 -9.24 10.30
N PRO A 10 6.14 -10.36 11.04
CA PRO A 10 6.75 -10.53 12.36
C PRO A 10 8.29 -10.52 12.32
N ASN A 11 8.88 -10.41 11.12
CA ASN A 11 10.31 -10.20 10.95
C ASN A 11 10.61 -9.57 9.57
N ILE A 12 10.37 -8.27 9.41
CA ILE A 12 10.67 -7.54 8.15
C ILE A 12 12.13 -7.72 7.73
N LYS A 13 13.05 -7.81 8.69
CA LYS A 13 14.47 -8.10 8.42
C LYS A 13 14.63 -9.45 7.73
N ASN A 14 13.91 -10.47 8.17
CA ASN A 14 13.89 -11.78 7.49
C ASN A 14 13.22 -11.69 6.12
N GLU A 15 12.15 -10.91 5.97
CA GLU A 15 11.48 -10.76 4.67
C GLU A 15 12.35 -10.01 3.66
N ILE A 16 13.05 -8.96 4.08
CA ILE A 16 14.03 -8.26 3.24
C ILE A 16 15.21 -9.16 2.89
N HIS A 17 15.69 -9.94 3.85
CA HIS A 17 16.74 -10.92 3.59
C HIS A 17 16.26 -11.97 2.58
N LYS A 18 15.05 -12.51 2.76
CA LYS A 18 14.41 -13.46 1.85
C LYS A 18 14.22 -12.87 0.45
N LEU A 19 13.69 -11.65 0.33
CA LEU A 19 13.55 -10.93 -0.94
C LEU A 19 14.92 -10.68 -1.59
N GLY A 20 15.94 -10.36 -0.81
CA GLY A 20 17.32 -10.21 -1.30
C GLY A 20 17.88 -11.51 -1.88
N VAL A 21 17.62 -12.64 -1.23
CA VAL A 21 17.98 -13.98 -1.75
C VAL A 21 17.20 -14.28 -3.04
N GLU A 22 15.89 -14.05 -3.06
CA GLU A 22 15.06 -14.30 -4.25
C GLU A 22 15.47 -13.42 -5.45
N LEU A 23 15.84 -12.15 -5.20
CA LEU A 23 16.34 -11.24 -6.23
C LEU A 23 17.72 -11.66 -6.76
N ASN A 24 18.59 -12.24 -5.91
CA ASN A 24 19.87 -12.80 -6.35
C ASN A 24 19.66 -14.00 -7.29
N GLU A 25 18.84 -14.97 -6.86
CA GLU A 25 18.51 -16.14 -7.68
C GLU A 25 17.90 -15.73 -9.03
N LEU A 26 17.00 -14.74 -9.01
CA LEU A 26 16.42 -14.18 -10.23
C LEU A 26 17.47 -13.54 -11.13
N SER A 27 18.36 -12.71 -10.57
CA SER A 27 19.42 -12.05 -11.32
C SER A 27 20.40 -13.05 -11.96
N GLU A 28 20.78 -14.10 -11.22
CA GLU A 28 21.63 -15.19 -11.75
C GLU A 28 20.93 -15.95 -12.87
N LYS A 29 19.65 -16.30 -12.67
CA LYS A 29 18.85 -16.98 -13.69
C LYS A 29 18.73 -16.13 -14.96
N LEU A 30 18.41 -14.83 -14.84
CA LEU A 30 18.35 -13.90 -15.99
C LEU A 30 19.69 -13.75 -16.69
N SER A 31 20.80 -13.67 -15.94
CA SER A 31 22.15 -13.60 -16.51
C SER A 31 22.51 -14.87 -17.27
N SER A 32 22.10 -16.04 -16.76
CA SER A 32 22.32 -17.34 -17.43
C SER A 32 21.49 -17.48 -18.72
N LEU A 33 20.29 -16.90 -18.74
CA LEU A 33 19.42 -16.88 -19.91
C LEU A 33 20.06 -16.05 -21.02
N ASN A 34 20.59 -14.87 -20.69
CA ASN A 34 21.32 -14.00 -21.62
C ASN A 34 22.43 -14.75 -22.36
N ILE A 35 23.19 -15.60 -21.65
CA ILE A 35 24.28 -16.41 -22.21
C ILE A 35 23.76 -17.52 -23.13
N LYS A 36 22.61 -18.13 -22.81
CA LYS A 36 22.03 -19.24 -23.60
C LYS A 36 21.39 -18.75 -24.90
N THR A 37 20.70 -17.60 -24.89
CA THR A 37 20.15 -16.96 -26.09
C THR A 37 21.24 -16.63 -27.12
N TYR A 38 22.47 -16.36 -26.67
CA TYR A 38 23.63 -16.15 -27.54
C TYR A 38 24.08 -17.40 -28.31
N LYS A 39 23.68 -18.61 -27.90
CA LYS A 39 24.19 -19.89 -28.44
C LYS A 39 23.25 -20.63 -29.39
N GLY A 40 22.02 -20.21 -29.59
CA GLY A 40 21.13 -20.88 -30.55
C GLY A 40 19.67 -20.44 -30.47
N THR A 41 19.11 -20.17 -31.64
CA THR A 41 17.69 -20.05 -32.03
C THR A 41 16.66 -19.87 -30.90
N VAL A 42 16.09 -18.65 -30.82
CA VAL A 42 15.02 -18.28 -29.89
C VAL A 42 13.76 -19.09 -30.18
N LEU A 43 13.55 -20.17 -29.42
CA LEU A 43 12.30 -20.91 -29.39
C LEU A 43 11.83 -20.96 -27.93
N ASN A 44 10.70 -20.29 -27.71
CA ASN A 44 10.00 -20.03 -26.45
C ASN A 44 10.53 -18.82 -25.67
N SER A 45 9.61 -17.90 -25.33
CA SER A 45 9.93 -16.65 -24.61
C SER A 45 10.85 -16.97 -23.43
N CYS A 46 11.98 -16.27 -23.35
CA CYS A 46 13.04 -16.47 -22.36
C CYS A 46 12.58 -16.49 -20.89
N LEU A 47 11.32 -16.14 -20.65
CA LEU A 47 10.73 -16.00 -19.33
C LEU A 47 10.04 -17.26 -18.80
N GLY A 48 9.44 -18.14 -19.61
CA GLY A 48 8.71 -19.32 -19.12
C GLY A 48 7.91 -19.05 -17.83
N ASP A 49 8.30 -19.70 -16.73
CA ASP A 49 7.69 -19.63 -15.37
C ASP A 49 8.08 -18.39 -14.52
N LEU A 50 8.91 -17.48 -15.03
CA LEU A 50 9.32 -16.27 -14.31
C LEU A 50 8.24 -15.20 -14.09
N PRO A 51 7.21 -15.01 -14.96
CA PRO A 51 6.30 -13.87 -14.87
C PRO A 51 5.58 -13.72 -13.52
N ASP A 52 5.13 -14.81 -12.92
CA ASP A 52 4.39 -14.76 -11.66
C ASP A 52 5.31 -14.43 -10.49
N ARG A 53 6.49 -15.07 -10.45
CA ARG A 53 7.52 -14.79 -9.43
C ARG A 53 7.97 -13.33 -9.49
N VAL A 54 8.18 -12.79 -10.69
CA VAL A 54 8.58 -11.40 -10.87
C VAL A 54 7.47 -10.43 -10.48
N GLN A 55 6.21 -10.72 -10.80
CA GLN A 55 5.08 -9.89 -10.36
C GLN A 55 4.93 -9.82 -8.84
N ILE A 56 5.18 -10.94 -8.14
CA ILE A 56 5.17 -10.98 -6.67
C ILE A 56 6.30 -10.09 -6.12
N LEU A 57 7.52 -10.24 -6.64
CA LEU A 57 8.65 -9.41 -6.24
C LEU A 57 8.41 -7.92 -6.54
N ASP A 58 7.84 -7.60 -7.71
CA ASP A 58 7.50 -6.23 -8.11
C ASP A 58 6.53 -5.57 -7.13
N ARG A 59 5.46 -6.28 -6.75
CA ARG A 59 4.49 -5.77 -5.76
C ARG A 59 5.13 -5.56 -4.40
N SER A 60 5.95 -6.51 -3.93
CA SER A 60 6.66 -6.39 -2.65
C SER A 60 7.62 -5.20 -2.64
N MET A 61 8.42 -5.02 -3.69
CA MET A 61 9.33 -3.88 -3.82
C MET A 61 8.58 -2.56 -3.87
N ARG A 62 7.46 -2.47 -4.62
CA ARG A 62 6.63 -1.26 -4.66
C ARG A 62 6.19 -0.82 -3.27
N VAL A 63 5.69 -1.75 -2.46
CA VAL A 63 5.22 -1.47 -1.11
C VAL A 63 6.35 -0.90 -0.25
N ILE A 64 7.53 -1.51 -0.32
CA ILE A 64 8.72 -1.06 0.43
C ILE A 64 9.16 0.33 -0.05
N TYR A 65 9.32 0.55 -1.35
CA TYR A 65 9.73 1.86 -1.88
C TYR A 65 8.75 2.98 -1.51
N SER A 66 7.44 2.70 -1.60
CA SER A 66 6.40 3.65 -1.21
C SER A 66 6.44 3.98 0.29
N SER A 67 6.73 3.00 1.16
CA SER A 67 6.84 3.25 2.61
C SER A 67 8.04 4.12 3.00
N PHE A 68 9.08 4.19 2.15
CA PHE A 68 10.27 5.02 2.41
C PHE A 68 10.20 6.41 1.76
N GLY A 69 9.07 6.80 1.16
CA GLY A 69 8.95 8.12 0.51
C GLY A 69 9.84 8.25 -0.73
N LEU A 70 10.27 7.13 -1.32
CA LEU A 70 11.08 7.10 -2.54
C LEU A 70 10.29 6.51 -3.74
N PRO A 71 9.02 6.91 -4.01
CA PRO A 71 8.20 6.26 -5.02
C PRO A 71 8.69 6.51 -6.46
N ASN A 72 9.42 7.60 -6.69
CA ASN A 72 9.87 8.02 -8.03
C ASN A 72 11.22 7.42 -8.44
N SER A 73 11.99 6.85 -7.51
CA SER A 73 13.30 6.26 -7.79
C SER A 73 13.22 4.80 -8.24
N TRP A 74 12.06 4.15 -8.08
CA TRP A 74 11.87 2.77 -8.46
C TRP A 74 11.12 2.62 -9.78
N VAL A 75 11.74 1.89 -10.70
CA VAL A 75 11.11 1.50 -11.97
C VAL A 75 10.32 0.22 -11.72
N GLN A 76 9.01 0.28 -11.93
CA GLN A 76 8.17 -0.91 -11.91
C GLN A 76 8.60 -1.89 -12.99
N PHE A 77 8.66 -3.18 -12.66
CA PHE A 77 8.96 -4.22 -13.62
C PHE A 77 7.95 -4.23 -14.78
N SER A 78 6.69 -3.90 -14.53
CA SER A 78 5.69 -3.75 -15.59
C SER A 78 6.06 -2.68 -16.64
N LYS A 79 6.76 -1.61 -16.24
CA LYS A 79 7.32 -0.63 -17.18
C LYS A 79 8.48 -1.23 -17.99
N VAL A 80 9.38 -1.97 -17.33
CA VAL A 80 10.44 -2.72 -18.02
C VAL A 80 9.81 -3.66 -19.05
N TYR A 81 8.86 -4.48 -18.65
CA TYR A 81 8.17 -5.45 -19.52
C TYR A 81 7.42 -4.80 -20.68
N SER A 82 6.66 -3.72 -20.43
CA SER A 82 5.87 -3.06 -21.48
C SER A 82 6.73 -2.34 -22.53
N CYS A 83 7.91 -1.83 -22.17
CA CYS A 83 8.85 -1.25 -23.12
C CYS A 83 9.33 -2.26 -24.19
N PHE A 84 9.43 -3.54 -23.84
CA PHE A 84 9.95 -4.59 -24.72
C PHE A 84 8.87 -5.58 -25.21
N LYS A 85 7.61 -5.42 -24.79
CA LYS A 85 6.48 -6.25 -25.27
C LYS A 85 6.12 -5.97 -26.74
N LYS A 86 6.43 -4.77 -27.26
CA LYS A 86 6.01 -4.31 -28.60
C LYS A 86 6.97 -4.69 -29.74
N SER A 87 8.15 -5.21 -29.43
CA SER A 87 9.23 -5.49 -30.40
C SER A 87 9.24 -6.93 -30.94
N TYR A 88 8.26 -7.77 -30.57
CA TYR A 88 8.19 -9.19 -30.91
C TYR A 88 7.73 -9.52 -32.35
N HIS A 89 7.80 -8.58 -33.29
CA HIS A 89 7.38 -8.80 -34.68
C HIS A 89 8.51 -8.44 -35.66
N GLY A 90 9.51 -9.31 -35.84
CA GLY A 90 10.51 -9.16 -36.90
C GLY A 90 11.88 -9.82 -36.66
N LYS A 91 12.78 -9.65 -37.63
CA LYS A 91 14.19 -10.12 -37.62
C LYS A 91 15.03 -9.54 -36.47
N ASP A 92 14.56 -8.49 -35.80
CA ASP A 92 15.25 -7.79 -34.69
C ASP A 92 14.88 -8.34 -33.30
N ALA A 93 14.21 -9.50 -33.24
CA ALA A 93 13.74 -10.10 -31.99
C ALA A 93 14.88 -10.46 -31.01
N LEU A 94 16.07 -10.81 -31.52
CA LEU A 94 17.21 -11.19 -30.69
C LEU A 94 17.79 -9.99 -29.92
N ASP A 95 17.95 -8.84 -30.59
CA ASP A 95 18.47 -7.62 -29.96
C ASP A 95 17.49 -7.11 -28.90
N SER A 96 16.19 -7.16 -29.19
CA SER A 96 15.15 -6.82 -28.21
C SER A 96 15.13 -7.76 -27.00
N ASP A 97 15.36 -9.05 -27.18
CA ASP A 97 15.42 -10.02 -26.07
C ASP A 97 16.65 -9.80 -25.19
N ILE A 98 17.79 -9.42 -25.80
CA ILE A 98 19.02 -9.04 -25.08
C ILE A 98 18.80 -7.76 -24.27
N GLU A 99 18.24 -6.71 -24.90
CA GLU A 99 17.95 -5.45 -24.22
C GLU A 99 16.97 -5.64 -23.07
N TYR A 100 15.92 -6.45 -23.27
CA TYR A 100 14.97 -6.81 -22.23
C TYR A 100 15.64 -7.58 -21.08
N THR A 101 16.44 -8.60 -21.38
CA THR A 101 17.13 -9.40 -20.35
C THR A 101 18.10 -8.54 -19.55
N ASN A 102 18.80 -7.62 -20.21
CA ASN A 102 19.68 -6.64 -19.56
C ASN A 102 18.88 -5.66 -18.67
N ALA A 103 17.72 -5.20 -19.13
CA ALA A 103 16.84 -4.32 -18.35
C ALA A 103 16.25 -5.03 -17.12
N ALA A 104 15.80 -6.28 -17.28
CA ALA A 104 15.30 -7.12 -16.18
C ALA A 104 16.40 -7.45 -15.16
N THR A 105 17.61 -7.77 -15.63
CA THR A 105 18.78 -8.00 -14.76
C THR A 105 19.14 -6.74 -13.98
N ARG A 106 19.14 -5.57 -14.65
CA ARG A 106 19.37 -4.28 -14.02
C ARG A 106 18.31 -3.97 -12.96
N TRP A 107 17.05 -4.25 -13.26
CA TRP A 107 15.94 -4.07 -12.31
C TRP A 107 16.11 -4.91 -11.05
N ALA A 108 16.44 -6.20 -11.20
CA ALA A 108 16.64 -7.10 -10.06
C ALA A 108 17.83 -6.64 -9.19
N ARG A 109 18.93 -6.27 -9.84
CA ARG A 109 20.14 -5.75 -9.18
C ARG A 109 19.89 -4.45 -8.42
N ASN A 110 19.22 -3.49 -9.02
CA ASN A 110 18.89 -2.21 -8.39
C ASN A 110 17.95 -2.40 -7.20
N SER A 111 16.96 -3.30 -7.34
CA SER A 111 16.06 -3.68 -6.25
C SER A 111 16.82 -4.28 -5.07
N LYS A 112 17.81 -5.15 -5.34
CA LYS A 112 18.70 -5.69 -4.31
C LYS A 112 19.51 -4.61 -3.62
N TYR A 113 20.16 -3.72 -4.37
CA TYR A 113 20.99 -2.66 -3.78
C TYR A 113 20.18 -1.71 -2.90
N PHE A 114 18.91 -1.47 -3.24
CA PHE A 114 18.01 -0.74 -2.37
C PHE A 114 17.73 -1.48 -1.06
N LEU A 115 17.46 -2.79 -1.10
CA LEU A 115 17.30 -3.57 0.13
C LEU A 115 18.55 -3.55 1.02
N GLU A 116 19.74 -3.67 0.42
CA GLU A 116 21.01 -3.54 1.14
C GLU A 116 21.21 -2.13 1.72
N PHE A 117 20.83 -1.09 0.98
CA PHE A 117 20.85 0.29 1.48
C PHE A 117 19.97 0.46 2.72
N LEU A 118 18.76 -0.10 2.72
CA LEU A 118 17.86 -0.06 3.88
C LEU A 118 18.48 -0.75 5.10
N MET A 119 19.14 -1.89 4.88
CA MET A 119 19.84 -2.64 5.92
C MET A 119 21.04 -1.86 6.48
N ASP A 120 21.82 -1.24 5.60
CA ASP A 120 22.97 -0.40 5.95
C ASP A 120 22.57 0.82 6.77
N ALA A 121 21.46 1.47 6.39
CA ALA A 121 20.94 2.64 7.05
C ALA A 121 20.35 2.35 8.45
N LYS A 122 20.31 1.07 8.86
CA LYS A 122 19.74 0.59 10.13
C LYS A 122 18.36 1.18 10.41
N LEU A 123 17.57 1.42 9.35
CA LEU A 123 16.27 2.05 9.48
C LEU A 123 15.32 1.06 10.11
N ASN A 124 14.94 1.33 11.37
CA ASN A 124 13.84 0.65 12.03
C ASN A 124 12.53 1.19 11.46
N TYR A 125 12.21 0.80 10.22
CA TYR A 125 10.94 0.68 9.50
C TYR A 125 9.72 1.59 9.79
N VAL A 126 9.85 2.70 10.50
CA VAL A 126 8.67 3.53 10.85
C VAL A 126 8.49 4.68 9.87
N SER A 127 9.57 5.34 9.45
CA SER A 127 9.49 6.53 8.60
C SER A 127 10.88 6.97 8.14
N ILE A 128 10.95 7.66 7.00
CA ILE A 128 12.12 8.46 6.58
C ILE A 128 12.57 9.45 7.69
N GLU A 129 11.66 9.85 8.56
CA GLU A 129 11.88 10.75 9.70
C GLU A 129 12.72 10.10 10.82
N SER A 130 12.85 8.77 10.83
CA SER A 130 13.72 8.07 11.79
C SER A 130 15.20 8.08 11.39
N VAL A 131 15.52 8.56 10.18
CA VAL A 131 16.89 8.71 9.69
C VAL A 131 17.53 9.90 10.41
N THR A 132 18.47 9.64 11.31
CA THR A 132 19.24 10.72 11.97
C THR A 132 20.31 11.28 11.03
N GLN A 133 20.68 12.55 11.19
CA GLN A 133 21.80 13.19 10.48
C GLN A 133 23.11 12.38 10.63
N LYS A 134 23.34 11.81 11.81
CA LYS A 134 24.49 10.92 12.09
C LYS A 134 24.48 9.64 11.24
N ASN A 135 23.30 9.07 10.96
CA ASN A 135 23.20 7.91 10.06
C ASN A 135 23.54 8.29 8.62
N ILE A 136 23.12 9.48 8.17
CA ILE A 136 23.42 9.99 6.83
C ILE A 136 24.93 10.14 6.65
N GLU A 137 25.60 10.81 7.59
CA GLU A 137 27.06 11.02 7.55
C GLU A 137 27.84 9.71 7.52
N LEU A 138 27.44 8.72 8.32
CA LEU A 138 28.05 7.38 8.31
C LEU A 138 27.86 6.66 6.95
N LEU A 139 26.70 6.82 6.31
CA LEU A 139 26.45 6.25 4.98
C LEU A 139 27.23 6.99 3.89
N GLU A 140 27.37 8.31 3.99
CA GLU A 140 28.17 9.11 3.05
C GLU A 140 29.63 8.68 3.09
N GLU A 141 30.21 8.56 4.29
CA GLU A 141 31.58 8.07 4.46
C GLU A 141 31.74 6.65 3.89
N LYS A 142 30.79 5.77 4.18
CA LYS A 142 30.77 4.39 3.67
C LYS A 142 30.68 4.35 2.15
N TYR A 143 29.84 5.19 1.53
CA TYR A 143 29.56 5.11 0.09
C TYR A 143 30.51 5.91 -0.79
N THR A 144 31.17 6.94 -0.27
CA THR A 144 32.09 7.81 -1.02
C THR A 144 33.46 7.17 -1.26
N THR A 145 33.86 6.20 -0.44
CA THR A 145 35.20 5.61 -0.45
C THR A 145 35.37 4.43 -1.41
N SER A 146 34.31 3.99 -2.08
CA SER A 146 34.31 2.78 -2.92
C SER A 146 34.05 3.07 -4.39
N THR A 147 34.73 2.35 -5.28
CA THR A 147 34.53 2.39 -6.73
C THR A 147 33.54 1.33 -7.22
N GLU A 148 32.97 0.52 -6.33
CA GLU A 148 32.01 -0.52 -6.69
C GLU A 148 30.69 0.08 -7.20
N THR A 149 30.14 -0.52 -8.25
CA THR A 149 28.89 -0.06 -8.89
C THR A 149 27.70 -0.09 -7.91
N SER A 150 27.71 -1.02 -6.95
CA SER A 150 26.73 -1.12 -5.87
C SER A 150 26.77 0.11 -4.97
N PHE A 151 27.96 0.59 -4.61
CA PHE A 151 28.17 1.77 -3.76
C PHE A 151 27.73 3.05 -4.48
N LYS A 152 28.01 3.17 -5.79
CA LYS A 152 27.52 4.29 -6.60
C LYS A 152 25.98 4.41 -6.56
N TYR A 153 25.27 3.30 -6.78
CA TYR A 153 23.80 3.31 -6.75
C TYR A 153 23.27 3.59 -5.33
N LYS A 154 23.88 3.03 -4.29
CA LYS A 154 23.53 3.33 -2.89
C LYS A 154 23.78 4.79 -2.53
N PHE A 155 24.82 5.41 -3.08
CA PHE A 155 25.08 6.84 -2.94
C PHE A 155 24.00 7.69 -3.64
N GLU A 156 23.58 7.32 -4.85
CA GLU A 156 22.46 7.99 -5.53
C GLU A 156 21.17 7.90 -4.69
N LEU A 157 20.86 6.72 -4.12
CA LEU A 157 19.74 6.54 -3.20
C LEU A 157 19.87 7.42 -1.95
N LEU A 158 21.07 7.55 -1.38
CA LEU A 158 21.33 8.42 -0.25
C LEU A 158 21.08 9.90 -0.57
N MET A 159 21.49 10.36 -1.76
CA MET A 159 21.23 11.73 -2.19
C MET A 159 19.73 11.99 -2.38
N MET A 160 19.00 11.04 -2.96
CA MET A 160 17.53 11.12 -3.06
C MET A 160 16.85 11.15 -1.69
N LEU A 161 17.35 10.34 -0.74
CA LEU A 161 16.88 10.34 0.65
C LEU A 161 17.10 11.71 1.30
N LYS A 162 18.29 12.31 1.13
CA LYS A 162 18.61 13.65 1.64
C LYS A 162 17.71 14.73 1.05
N GLU A 163 17.47 14.69 -0.26
CA GLU A 163 16.55 15.62 -0.93
C GLU A 163 15.15 15.50 -0.35
N SER A 164 14.65 14.27 -0.20
CA SER A 164 13.32 13.99 0.37
C SER A 164 13.20 14.51 1.82
N ILE A 165 14.23 14.32 2.64
CA ILE A 165 14.29 14.86 4.02
C ILE A 165 14.30 16.40 4.01
N ARG A 166 15.03 17.01 3.08
CA ARG A 166 15.13 18.47 2.94
C ARG A 166 13.82 19.09 2.47
N GLU A 167 13.13 18.45 1.53
CA GLU A 167 11.80 18.86 1.06
C GLU A 167 10.79 18.80 2.21
N ASN A 168 10.78 17.70 2.97
CA ASN A 168 9.93 17.56 4.17
C ASN A 168 10.26 18.63 5.23
N SER A 169 11.53 18.98 5.41
CA SER A 169 11.97 20.00 6.36
C SER A 169 11.65 21.43 5.91
N SER A 170 11.58 21.68 4.61
CA SER A 170 11.34 23.02 4.04
C SER A 170 9.84 23.34 3.96
N GLN A 171 8.98 22.33 3.82
CA GLN A 171 7.53 22.48 3.84
C GLN A 171 6.98 22.78 5.26
N ALA A 172 7.75 22.51 6.32
CA ALA A 172 7.39 22.82 7.71
C ALA A 172 7.27 24.31 8.07
N LYS A 173 7.57 25.25 7.16
CA LYS A 173 7.40 26.71 7.37
C LYS A 173 6.11 27.30 6.77
N SER A 174 5.26 26.48 6.15
CA SER A 174 3.89 26.85 5.80
C SER A 174 2.92 25.88 6.50
N PRO A 175 1.79 26.32 7.07
CA PRO A 175 0.91 25.45 7.87
C PRO A 175 0.05 24.51 7.02
N SER A 176 0.57 23.93 5.93
CA SER A 176 -0.20 23.08 5.02
C SER A 176 0.58 21.92 4.38
N SER A 177 1.51 21.30 5.09
CA SER A 177 2.00 19.94 4.73
C SER A 177 1.92 19.04 5.96
N THR A 178 0.71 18.53 6.14
CA THR A 178 0.26 17.47 7.03
C THR A 178 1.38 16.46 7.34
N LEU A 179 1.92 16.53 8.57
CA LEU A 179 2.13 15.30 9.34
C LEU A 179 0.92 14.43 9.02
N ILE A 180 1.05 13.28 8.36
CA ILE A 180 -0.03 12.30 8.34
C ILE A 180 -0.22 11.92 9.81
N ARG A 181 -1.00 12.72 10.53
CA ARG A 181 -1.81 12.21 11.62
C ARG A 181 -2.56 11.10 10.93
N THR A 182 -2.14 9.87 11.20
CA THR A 182 -2.91 8.69 10.86
C THR A 182 -4.18 8.82 11.67
N GLU A 183 -5.09 9.69 11.22
CA GLU A 183 -6.39 9.80 11.81
C GLU A 183 -7.06 8.47 11.51
N ILE A 184 -7.19 7.69 12.56
CA ILE A 184 -7.82 6.39 12.51
C ILE A 184 -9.33 6.64 12.55
N PHE A 185 -10.05 6.01 11.62
CA PHE A 185 -11.51 6.06 11.58
C PHE A 185 -12.13 5.01 12.51
N VAL A 186 -11.69 3.77 12.37
CA VAL A 186 -12.09 2.62 13.18
C VAL A 186 -10.93 2.21 14.07
N ASN A 187 -11.16 2.18 15.39
CA ASN A 187 -10.16 1.78 16.37
C ASN A 187 -9.58 0.38 16.02
N PRO A 188 -8.24 0.20 15.97
CA PRO A 188 -7.65 -1.09 15.60
C PRO A 188 -8.00 -2.21 16.59
N GLU A 189 -8.23 -1.88 17.86
CA GLU A 189 -8.67 -2.87 18.86
C GLU A 189 -10.08 -3.40 18.53
N ARG A 190 -10.99 -2.56 18.03
CA ARG A 190 -12.30 -3.00 17.55
C ARG A 190 -12.19 -4.01 16.40
N ILE A 191 -11.27 -3.75 15.46
CA ILE A 191 -11.00 -4.67 14.34
C ILE A 191 -10.43 -6.01 14.86
N LYS A 192 -9.55 -5.97 15.88
CA LYS A 192 -9.03 -7.18 16.53
C LYS A 192 -10.14 -7.96 17.22
N GLU A 193 -11.02 -7.30 17.98
CA GLU A 193 -12.19 -7.92 18.60
C GLU A 193 -13.03 -8.68 17.56
N LEU A 194 -13.40 -8.03 16.46
CA LEU A 194 -14.18 -8.66 15.38
C LEU A 194 -13.47 -9.87 14.75
N LYS A 195 -12.14 -9.87 14.66
CA LYS A 195 -11.36 -11.03 14.18
C LYS A 195 -11.36 -12.22 15.14
N THR A 196 -11.70 -12.02 16.41
CA THR A 196 -11.77 -13.12 17.40
C THR A 196 -13.11 -13.86 17.39
N VAL A 197 -14.13 -13.29 16.75
CA VAL A 197 -15.45 -13.91 16.62
C VAL A 197 -15.33 -15.24 15.87
N LYS A 198 -15.84 -16.32 16.45
CA LYS A 198 -15.82 -17.63 15.80
C LYS A 198 -16.84 -17.67 14.66
N ILE A 199 -16.42 -18.23 13.54
CA ILE A 199 -17.26 -18.42 12.35
C ILE A 199 -18.29 -19.53 12.65
N ALA A 200 -19.42 -19.18 13.26
CA ALA A 200 -20.51 -20.11 13.50
C ALA A 200 -21.77 -19.75 12.68
N THR A 201 -22.06 -18.46 12.51
CA THR A 201 -23.29 -17.99 11.85
C THR A 201 -23.07 -16.97 10.74
N TYR A 202 -22.05 -16.10 10.83
CA TYR A 202 -21.75 -15.09 9.82
C TYR A 202 -20.24 -15.00 9.54
N ASP A 203 -19.88 -14.87 8.27
CA ASP A 203 -18.50 -14.56 7.84
C ASP A 203 -18.28 -13.04 7.87
N LEU A 204 -17.39 -12.58 8.77
CA LEU A 204 -17.06 -11.18 8.96
C LEU A 204 -15.92 -10.68 8.06
N CYS A 205 -15.33 -11.51 7.19
CA CYS A 205 -14.16 -11.14 6.38
C CYS A 205 -14.38 -9.84 5.62
N LYS A 206 -15.55 -9.66 5.00
CA LYS A 206 -15.86 -8.44 4.25
C LYS A 206 -16.06 -7.23 5.15
N LEU A 207 -16.76 -7.35 6.28
CA LEU A 207 -16.91 -6.24 7.24
C LEU A 207 -15.56 -5.78 7.78
N ILE A 208 -14.70 -6.73 8.18
CA ILE A 208 -13.34 -6.46 8.66
C ILE A 208 -12.54 -5.73 7.58
N ARG A 209 -12.64 -6.18 6.32
CA ARG A 209 -11.93 -5.55 5.21
C ARG A 209 -12.41 -4.12 4.97
N LEU A 210 -13.72 -3.88 5.00
CA LEU A 210 -14.29 -2.54 4.87
C LEU A 210 -13.79 -1.59 5.98
N CYS A 211 -13.70 -2.07 7.24
CA CYS A 211 -13.13 -1.29 8.34
C CYS A 211 -11.65 -0.95 8.13
N GLU A 212 -10.85 -1.90 7.64
CA GLU A 212 -9.43 -1.67 7.31
C GLU A 212 -9.27 -0.65 6.17
N GLU A 213 -10.11 -0.72 5.15
CA GLU A 213 -10.12 0.23 4.03
C GLU A 213 -10.57 1.62 4.47
N LEU A 214 -11.53 1.71 5.39
CA LEU A 214 -12.04 2.98 5.91
C LEU A 214 -10.95 3.78 6.65
N ASN A 215 -10.10 3.09 7.41
CA ASN A 215 -8.91 3.71 8.02
C ASN A 215 -7.93 4.26 6.99
N VAL A 216 -7.78 3.55 5.88
CA VAL A 216 -6.88 3.96 4.80
C VAL A 216 -7.42 5.16 4.05
N THR A 217 -8.70 5.17 3.70
CA THR A 217 -9.29 6.26 2.93
C THR A 217 -9.39 7.52 3.78
N TYR A 218 -9.76 7.41 5.05
CA TYR A 218 -9.88 8.57 5.92
C TYR A 218 -8.51 9.18 6.26
N GLY A 219 -7.53 8.35 6.66
CA GLY A 219 -6.16 8.84 6.93
C GLY A 219 -5.42 9.34 5.69
N GLY A 220 -5.86 8.92 4.49
CA GLY A 220 -5.37 9.44 3.21
C GLY A 220 -6.21 10.57 2.63
N GLU A 221 -7.13 11.16 3.40
CA GLU A 221 -8.02 12.26 3.01
C GLU A 221 -8.90 11.97 1.77
N ALA A 222 -9.12 10.70 1.45
CA ALA A 222 -9.99 10.24 0.35
C ALA A 222 -11.46 10.23 0.79
N TYR A 223 -12.00 11.41 1.12
CA TYR A 223 -13.30 11.56 1.80
C TYR A 223 -14.51 11.08 0.98
N PHE A 224 -14.47 11.17 -0.35
CA PHE A 224 -15.50 10.55 -1.20
C PHE A 224 -15.58 9.04 -0.97
N SER A 225 -14.42 8.36 -1.00
CA SER A 225 -14.32 6.92 -0.76
C SER A 225 -14.71 6.55 0.66
N THR A 226 -14.34 7.37 1.66
CA THR A 226 -14.73 7.17 3.05
C THR A 226 -16.25 7.13 3.19
N ALA A 227 -16.98 8.08 2.62
CA ALA A 227 -18.46 8.08 2.66
C ALA A 227 -19.04 6.82 2.00
N MET A 228 -18.53 6.44 0.82
CA MET A 228 -18.98 5.23 0.10
C MET A 228 -18.72 3.94 0.90
N LEU A 229 -17.61 3.87 1.63
CA LEU A 229 -17.29 2.73 2.50
C LEU A 229 -18.19 2.67 3.73
N VAL A 230 -18.50 3.81 4.37
CA VAL A 230 -19.48 3.88 5.47
C VAL A 230 -20.82 3.33 4.99
N ARG A 231 -21.33 3.80 3.85
CA ARG A 231 -22.55 3.27 3.24
C ARG A 231 -22.47 1.77 2.98
N SER A 232 -21.34 1.30 2.43
CA SER A 232 -21.13 -0.12 2.15
C SER A 232 -21.18 -0.97 3.40
N ILE A 233 -20.71 -0.47 4.55
CA ILE A 233 -20.86 -1.14 5.85
C ILE A 233 -22.34 -1.22 6.22
N LEU A 234 -23.08 -0.11 6.15
CA LEU A 234 -24.50 -0.07 6.54
C LEU A 234 -25.37 -1.02 5.72
N ASP A 235 -25.10 -1.15 4.42
CA ASP A 235 -25.86 -2.06 3.56
C ASP A 235 -25.53 -3.55 3.81
N HIS A 236 -24.42 -3.85 4.51
CA HIS A 236 -23.94 -5.23 4.68
C HIS A 236 -24.17 -5.85 6.05
N VAL A 237 -24.28 -5.03 7.10
CA VAL A 237 -24.51 -5.49 8.47
C VAL A 237 -25.93 -5.95 8.83
N PRO A 238 -27.04 -5.57 8.13
CA PRO A 238 -28.40 -5.89 8.59
C PRO A 238 -28.70 -7.37 8.90
N PRO A 239 -28.18 -8.35 8.12
CA PRO A 239 -28.40 -9.77 8.43
C PRO A 239 -27.92 -10.19 9.82
N ILE A 240 -26.84 -9.59 10.33
CA ILE A 240 -26.31 -9.87 11.69
C ILE A 240 -27.37 -9.55 12.76
N PHE A 241 -28.22 -8.55 12.50
CA PHE A 241 -29.30 -8.11 13.37
C PHE A 241 -30.65 -8.76 13.02
N GLN A 242 -30.71 -9.68 12.05
CA GLN A 242 -31.93 -10.31 11.55
C GLN A 242 -32.92 -9.33 10.88
N PHE A 243 -32.40 -8.28 10.23
CA PHE A 243 -33.18 -7.31 9.47
C PHE A 243 -32.76 -7.30 7.99
N GLN A 244 -33.65 -6.81 7.13
CA GLN A 244 -33.40 -6.76 5.68
C GLN A 244 -32.54 -5.57 5.26
N ASN A 245 -32.63 -4.47 6.00
CA ASN A 245 -31.96 -3.22 5.68
C ASN A 245 -31.61 -2.44 6.95
N PHE A 246 -30.69 -1.48 6.82
CA PHE A 246 -30.22 -0.71 7.97
C PHE A 246 -31.28 0.28 8.52
N SER A 247 -32.28 0.64 7.72
CA SER A 247 -33.40 1.47 8.20
C SER A 247 -34.22 0.74 9.27
N GLU A 248 -34.43 -0.58 9.09
CA GLU A 248 -35.03 -1.43 10.11
C GLU A 248 -34.14 -1.56 11.35
N VAL A 249 -32.83 -1.81 11.16
CA VAL A 249 -31.87 -1.90 12.28
C VAL A 249 -31.93 -0.62 13.13
N SER A 250 -31.76 0.55 12.52
CA SER A 250 -31.72 1.83 13.22
C SER A 250 -33.03 2.19 13.93
N SER A 251 -34.19 1.73 13.46
CA SER A 251 -35.49 2.05 14.05
C SER A 251 -35.98 1.00 15.06
N GLN A 252 -35.67 -0.28 14.85
CA GLN A 252 -36.28 -1.39 15.58
C GLN A 252 -35.34 -2.01 16.60
N TYR A 253 -34.02 -2.03 16.34
CA TYR A 253 -33.06 -2.74 17.17
C TYR A 253 -32.55 -1.92 18.37
N GLY A 254 -32.44 -2.55 19.54
CA GLY A 254 -31.69 -2.01 20.68
C GLY A 254 -32.42 -1.00 21.58
N SER A 255 -31.66 -0.38 22.48
CA SER A 255 -32.17 0.63 23.43
C SER A 255 -32.48 1.96 22.76
N LYS A 256 -33.21 2.85 23.44
CA LYS A 256 -33.57 4.18 22.92
C LYS A 256 -32.34 5.02 22.51
N SER A 257 -31.27 4.96 23.28
CA SER A 257 -30.03 5.68 22.98
C SER A 257 -29.30 5.09 21.77
N LEU A 258 -29.20 3.77 21.70
CA LEU A 258 -28.59 3.07 20.55
C LEU A 258 -29.34 3.38 19.26
N LYS A 259 -30.68 3.25 19.27
CA LYS A 259 -31.53 3.63 18.13
C LYS A 259 -31.25 5.04 17.63
N LYS A 260 -31.14 6.00 18.54
CA LYS A 260 -30.86 7.40 18.19
C LYS A 260 -29.50 7.56 17.49
N SER A 261 -28.45 6.89 17.98
CA SER A 261 -27.13 6.89 17.34
C SER A 261 -27.18 6.24 15.95
N LEU A 262 -27.80 5.06 15.82
CA LEU A 262 -27.93 4.36 14.54
C LEU A 262 -28.80 5.12 13.52
N GLN A 263 -29.84 5.83 13.98
CA GLN A 263 -30.66 6.70 13.11
C GLN A 263 -29.87 7.90 12.61
N ASN A 264 -29.06 8.53 13.47
CA ASN A 264 -28.18 9.62 13.06
C ASN A 264 -27.19 9.15 11.98
N LEU A 265 -26.57 7.99 12.21
CA LEU A 265 -25.68 7.36 11.24
C LEU A 265 -26.38 7.07 9.91
N GLN A 266 -27.54 6.41 9.94
CA GLN A 266 -28.31 6.06 8.76
C GLN A 266 -28.69 7.29 7.95
N ASN A 267 -29.28 8.31 8.60
CA ASN A 267 -29.82 9.47 7.91
C ASN A 267 -28.70 10.34 7.33
N SER A 268 -27.68 10.64 8.13
CA SER A 268 -26.61 11.55 7.70
C SER A 268 -25.69 10.89 6.68
N SER A 269 -25.18 9.68 6.95
CA SER A 269 -24.21 9.04 6.07
C SER A 269 -24.81 8.64 4.73
N ARG A 270 -26.08 8.19 4.69
CA ARG A 270 -26.76 7.82 3.45
C ARG A 270 -26.97 9.02 2.56
N ASN A 271 -27.52 10.12 3.09
CA ASN A 271 -27.75 11.34 2.32
C ASN A 271 -26.44 11.93 1.76
N ILE A 272 -25.38 11.95 2.57
CA ILE A 272 -24.07 12.44 2.15
C ILE A 272 -23.47 11.54 1.06
N SER A 273 -23.53 10.22 1.25
CA SER A 273 -23.00 9.27 0.27
C SER A 273 -23.80 9.26 -1.03
N ASP A 274 -25.13 9.33 -0.97
CA ASP A 274 -26.01 9.47 -2.14
C ASP A 274 -25.68 10.76 -2.92
N SER A 275 -25.49 11.87 -2.20
CA SER A 275 -25.07 13.13 -2.81
C SER A 275 -23.76 12.97 -3.58
N PHE A 276 -22.76 12.31 -3.00
CA PHE A 276 -21.47 12.11 -3.64
C PHE A 276 -21.48 11.11 -4.81
N LEU A 277 -22.38 10.12 -4.77
CA LEU A 277 -22.49 9.10 -5.83
C LEU A 277 -23.33 9.55 -7.03
N HIS A 278 -24.32 10.42 -6.80
CA HIS A 278 -25.34 10.73 -7.79
C HIS A 278 -25.32 12.17 -8.30
N GLN A 279 -24.66 13.11 -7.61
CA GLN A 279 -24.53 14.47 -8.12
C GLN A 279 -23.60 14.51 -9.34
N GLN A 280 -24.08 15.19 -10.38
CA GLN A 280 -23.28 15.49 -11.57
C GLN A 280 -22.38 16.71 -11.32
N ILE A 281 -21.29 16.79 -12.08
CA ILE A 281 -20.31 17.89 -12.04
C ILE A 281 -21.02 19.22 -12.32
N ARG A 282 -20.73 20.22 -11.49
CA ARG A 282 -21.22 21.61 -11.59
C ARG A 282 -20.07 22.57 -11.90
N ASP A 283 -20.42 23.80 -12.29
CA ASP A 283 -19.45 24.88 -12.58
C ASP A 283 -18.56 25.24 -11.39
N LYS A 284 -19.06 25.04 -10.16
CA LYS A 284 -18.33 25.26 -8.92
C LYS A 284 -18.65 24.13 -7.95
N GLU A 285 -17.62 23.43 -7.52
CA GLU A 285 -17.71 22.31 -6.57
C GLU A 285 -17.09 22.68 -5.22
N SER A 286 -17.70 22.18 -4.14
CA SER A 286 -17.09 22.14 -2.82
C SER A 286 -16.68 20.70 -2.54
N LEU A 287 -15.38 20.45 -2.37
CA LEU A 287 -14.89 19.11 -2.04
C LEU A 287 -15.26 18.72 -0.61
N PRO A 288 -15.54 17.43 -0.36
CA PRO A 288 -15.78 16.94 0.99
C PRO A 288 -14.55 17.14 1.88
N ASN A 289 -14.80 17.43 3.15
CA ASN A 289 -13.78 17.46 4.19
C ASN A 289 -14.05 16.40 5.27
N SER A 290 -13.11 16.25 6.20
CA SER A 290 -13.20 15.29 7.31
C SER A 290 -14.48 15.44 8.12
N THR A 291 -14.89 16.68 8.44
CA THR A 291 -16.10 16.95 9.23
C THR A 291 -17.37 16.40 8.57
N GLN A 292 -17.48 16.46 7.24
CA GLN A 292 -18.68 15.98 6.54
C GLN A 292 -18.80 14.46 6.52
N VAL A 293 -17.70 13.72 6.67
CA VAL A 293 -17.68 12.26 6.61
C VAL A 293 -17.30 11.59 7.94
N ASP A 294 -17.15 12.37 9.01
CA ASP A 294 -16.78 11.88 10.33
C ASP A 294 -17.99 11.25 11.04
N PHE A 295 -18.10 9.94 10.86
CA PHE A 295 -19.08 9.09 11.55
C PHE A 295 -18.42 8.12 12.55
N ARG A 296 -17.19 8.43 13.00
CA ARG A 296 -16.36 7.52 13.80
C ARG A 296 -17.08 7.02 15.05
N ASN A 297 -17.75 7.92 15.76
CA ASN A 297 -18.47 7.60 16.99
C ASN A 297 -19.61 6.60 16.76
N ASP A 298 -20.49 6.87 15.79
CA ASP A 298 -21.64 6.01 15.54
C ASP A 298 -21.23 4.67 14.90
N ILE A 299 -20.15 4.65 14.10
CA ILE A 299 -19.58 3.42 13.56
C ILE A 299 -18.97 2.57 14.68
N ASP A 300 -18.23 3.14 15.64
CA ASP A 300 -17.73 2.34 16.76
C ASP A 300 -18.87 1.75 17.59
N VAL A 301 -19.94 2.52 17.85
CA VAL A 301 -21.15 2.02 18.52
C VAL A 301 -21.74 0.83 17.76
N LEU A 302 -21.92 0.94 16.44
CA LEU A 302 -22.41 -0.15 15.61
C LEU A 302 -21.51 -1.40 15.67
N LEU A 303 -20.20 -1.24 15.52
CA LEU A 303 -19.24 -2.35 15.53
C LEU A 303 -19.16 -3.01 16.91
N SER A 304 -19.28 -2.23 17.99
CA SER A 304 -19.34 -2.74 19.35
C SER A 304 -20.54 -3.66 19.57
N GLU A 305 -21.66 -3.28 18.97
CA GLU A 305 -22.90 -4.02 19.10
C GLU A 305 -22.88 -5.30 18.25
N ILE A 306 -22.29 -5.24 17.05
CA ILE A 306 -22.02 -6.43 16.23
C ILE A 306 -21.15 -7.42 16.99
N PHE A 307 -20.06 -6.95 17.62
CA PHE A 307 -19.20 -7.80 18.43
C PHE A 307 -19.97 -8.42 19.61
N ARG A 308 -20.82 -7.65 20.28
CA ARG A 308 -21.66 -8.14 21.40
C ARG A 308 -22.64 -9.23 20.98
N ILE A 309 -23.25 -9.13 19.80
CA ILE A 309 -24.21 -10.12 19.29
C ILE A 309 -23.51 -11.45 18.96
N LEU A 310 -22.27 -11.39 18.48
CA LEU A 310 -21.56 -12.54 17.92
C LEU A 310 -20.57 -13.21 18.87
N LYS A 311 -20.29 -12.61 20.02
CA LYS A 311 -19.48 -13.19 21.10
C LYS A 311 -20.27 -14.24 21.87
#